data_AF-A0A835GEN2-F1
#
_entry.id   AF-A0A835GEN2-F1
#
_cell.length_a   1.000
_cell.length_b   1.000
_cell.length_c   1.000
_cell.angle_alpha   90.00
_cell.angle_beta   90.00
_cell.angle_gamma   90.00
#
_symmetry.space_group_name_H-M   'P 1'
#
loop_
_entity.id
_entity.type
_entity.pdbx_description
1 polymer ?
#
loop_
_entity_poly.entity_id
_entity_poly.type
_entity_poly.pdbx_seq_one_letter_code
_entity_poly.pdbx_strand_id
1 'polypeptide(L)'
;MNAGTDKLYDILVLHLYGGKDIFITINGTYQRSCFGCSIEVLVNLNMPIKEVPVGKLIELENKRDSCVSNQSTYSIPKEIWFLVDHIYLHGLKEPNLFEQPGFHSEVLQIRDWLDSGSIDPIPGSIHSVAEALLLLLESTADPIIPYNLQSVCLRASANYLQCKQIIMELPEFRKNVFLYLCEFLQEALQHSAENGLDSKTLSTLFGAIFSGIIPTKHKNHSQE
;
A
#
# COMPACT_ATOMS: atom_id res chain seq x y z
N MET A 1 -4.89 -6.88 12.89
CA MET A 1 -4.67 -5.83 13.92
C MET A 1 -5.45 -4.53 13.67
N ASN A 2 -5.38 -3.89 12.49
CA ASN A 2 -6.14 -2.64 12.19
C ASN A 2 -7.64 -2.75 12.50
N ALA A 3 -8.30 -3.78 11.97
CA ALA A 3 -9.72 -4.07 12.20
C ALA A 3 -10.06 -4.52 13.63
N GLY A 4 -9.10 -4.59 14.56
CA GLY A 4 -9.33 -5.06 15.93
C GLY A 4 -9.67 -6.55 16.07
N THR A 5 -9.61 -7.30 14.96
CA THR A 5 -9.83 -8.76 14.90
C THR A 5 -8.72 -9.56 15.58
N ASP A 6 -7.57 -8.95 15.80
CA ASP A 6 -6.41 -9.53 16.45
C ASP A 6 -5.83 -8.53 17.46
N LYS A 7 -5.28 -9.04 18.56
CA LYS A 7 -4.74 -8.25 19.67
C LYS A 7 -3.28 -8.60 19.84
N LEU A 8 -2.47 -7.63 20.26
CA LEU A 8 -1.09 -7.87 20.65
C LEU A 8 -1.09 -8.55 22.02
N TYR A 9 -1.37 -9.84 22.02
CA TYR A 9 -1.45 -10.71 23.18
C TYR A 9 -0.98 -12.10 22.77
N ASP A 10 0.06 -12.62 23.42
CA ASP A 10 0.58 -13.96 23.16
C ASP A 10 1.16 -14.59 24.44
N ILE A 11 1.32 -15.91 24.46
CA ILE A 11 1.95 -16.65 25.54
C ILE A 11 3.09 -17.48 24.97
N LEU A 12 4.32 -17.10 25.29
CA LEU A 12 5.49 -17.92 25.00
C LEU A 12 5.63 -19.00 26.07
N VAL A 13 5.77 -20.25 25.63
CA VAL A 13 6.03 -21.39 26.51
C VAL A 13 7.49 -21.80 26.38
N LEU A 14 8.26 -21.62 27.45
CA LEU A 14 9.64 -22.07 27.54
C LEU A 14 9.69 -23.41 28.28
N HIS A 15 9.94 -24.48 27.54
CA HIS A 15 10.11 -25.83 28.07
C HIS A 15 11.56 -26.05 28.50
N LEU A 16 11.79 -26.31 29.80
CA LEU A 16 13.10 -26.66 30.32
C LEU A 16 13.28 -28.18 30.31
N TYR A 17 14.39 -28.68 29.73
CA TYR A 17 14.67 -30.11 29.68
C TYR A 17 14.81 -30.69 31.10
N GLY A 18 13.92 -31.62 31.45
CA GLY A 18 13.82 -32.19 32.80
C GLY A 18 13.31 -31.21 33.87
N GLY A 19 12.80 -30.05 33.46
CA GLY A 19 12.31 -28.97 34.32
C GLY A 19 10.82 -28.70 34.14
N LYS A 20 10.37 -27.56 34.67
CA LYS A 20 9.00 -27.07 34.53
C LYS A 20 8.88 -26.15 33.31
N ASP A 21 7.66 -26.05 32.78
CA ASP A 21 7.32 -25.05 31.78
C ASP A 21 7.21 -23.66 32.40
N ILE A 22 7.79 -22.67 31.72
CA ILE A 22 7.67 -21.26 32.06
C ILE A 22 6.78 -20.59 31.01
N PHE A 23 5.67 -20.00 31.46
CA PHE A 23 4.74 -19.26 30.60
C PHE A 23 5.04 -17.77 30.71
N ILE A 24 5.38 -17.14 29.59
CA ILE A 24 5.66 -15.70 29.50
C ILE A 24 4.52 -15.06 28.70
N THR A 25 3.69 -14.28 29.37
CA THR A 25 2.61 -13.53 28.71
C THR A 25 3.16 -12.22 28.14
N ILE A 26 2.95 -12.01 26.85
CA ILE A 26 3.26 -10.78 26.13
C ILE A 26 1.94 -10.06 25.88
N ASN A 27 1.87 -8.77 26.20
CA ASN A 27 0.73 -7.93 25.86
C ASN A 27 1.18 -6.56 25.35
N GLY A 28 0.30 -5.88 24.62
CA GLY A 28 0.50 -4.50 24.24
C GLY A 28 -0.70 -3.91 23.51
N THR A 29 -0.60 -2.61 23.25
CA THR A 29 -1.64 -1.84 22.55
C THR A 29 -1.19 -1.55 21.14
N TYR A 30 -1.94 -2.06 20.16
CA TYR A 30 -1.68 -1.75 18.76
C TYR A 30 -2.25 -0.38 18.40
N GLN A 31 -1.40 0.49 17.83
CA GLN A 31 -1.85 1.73 17.20
C GLN A 31 -2.20 1.45 15.74
N ARG A 32 -3.42 1.82 15.35
CA ARG A 32 -3.92 1.60 13.98
C ARG A 32 -3.19 2.51 13.00
N SER A 33 -3.00 2.00 11.79
CA SER A 33 -2.38 2.73 10.69
C SER A 33 -3.19 2.56 9.40
N CYS A 34 -3.18 3.57 8.54
CA CYS A 34 -3.75 3.47 7.20
C CYS A 34 -3.01 2.43 6.35
N PHE A 35 -1.75 2.16 6.69
CA PHE A 35 -0.99 1.03 6.17
C PHE A 35 -1.60 -0.28 6.67
N GLY A 36 -1.82 -1.24 5.77
CA GLY A 36 -2.55 -2.46 6.09
C GLY A 36 -4.05 -2.41 5.85
N CYS A 37 -4.64 -1.23 5.58
CA CYS A 37 -6.05 -1.12 5.24
C CYS A 37 -6.29 -1.42 3.75
N SER A 38 -7.47 -1.92 3.43
CA SER A 38 -7.90 -2.07 2.04
C SER A 38 -8.23 -0.70 1.41
N ILE A 39 -8.12 -0.61 0.08
CA ILE A 39 -8.51 0.60 -0.66
C ILE A 39 -9.98 0.93 -0.39
N GLU A 40 -10.85 -0.09 -0.33
CA GLU A 40 -12.28 -0.01 -0.02
C GLU A 40 -12.56 0.73 1.29
N VAL A 41 -11.76 0.44 2.31
CA VAL A 41 -11.88 1.10 3.61
C VAL A 41 -11.40 2.53 3.50
N LEU A 42 -10.20 2.74 2.96
CA LEU A 42 -9.57 4.07 2.90
C LEU A 42 -10.40 5.10 2.12
N VAL A 43 -11.03 4.72 1.00
CA VAL A 43 -11.89 5.64 0.21
C VAL A 43 -13.16 6.09 0.95
N ASN A 44 -13.51 5.43 2.05
CA ASN A 44 -14.66 5.76 2.90
C ASN A 44 -14.26 6.44 4.23
N LEU A 45 -12.96 6.63 4.49
CA LEU A 45 -12.47 7.32 5.68
C LEU A 45 -12.35 8.82 5.43
N ASN A 46 -13.36 9.57 5.87
CA ASN A 46 -13.39 11.03 5.84
C ASN A 46 -12.56 11.74 6.93
N MET A 47 -11.78 10.97 7.70
CA MET A 47 -10.93 11.48 8.79
C MET A 47 -9.68 10.59 8.94
N PRO A 48 -8.67 11.03 9.70
CA PRO A 48 -7.45 10.25 9.93
C PRO A 48 -7.75 8.98 10.70
N ILE A 49 -7.03 7.88 10.42
CA ILE A 49 -7.38 6.57 10.97
C ILE A 49 -7.32 6.52 12.51
N LYS A 50 -6.44 7.32 13.13
CA LYS A 50 -6.33 7.41 14.59
C LYS A 50 -7.59 7.98 15.24
N GLU A 51 -8.37 8.77 14.51
CA GLU A 51 -9.64 9.34 14.98
C GLU A 51 -10.85 8.47 14.65
N VAL A 52 -10.69 7.45 13.80
CA VAL A 52 -11.79 6.58 13.38
C VAL A 52 -12.23 5.69 14.55
N PRO A 53 -13.52 5.70 14.94
CA PRO A 53 -14.04 4.79 15.96
C PRO A 53 -13.90 3.33 15.53
N VAL A 54 -13.51 2.46 16.46
CA VAL A 54 -13.24 1.04 16.18
C VAL A 54 -14.44 0.35 15.52
N GLY A 55 -15.66 0.63 16.01
CA GLY A 55 -16.88 0.06 15.47
C GLY A 55 -17.13 0.43 14.00
N LYS A 56 -16.82 1.67 13.62
CA LYS A 56 -16.92 2.13 12.22
C LYS A 56 -15.91 1.40 11.32
N LEU A 57 -14.68 1.22 11.80
CA LEU A 57 -13.65 0.52 11.02
C LEU A 57 -14.02 -0.97 10.82
N ILE A 58 -14.51 -1.64 11.87
CA ILE A 58 -15.02 -3.02 11.78
C ILE A 58 -16.18 -3.12 10.79
N GLU A 59 -17.11 -2.17 10.82
CA GLU A 59 -18.24 -2.13 9.89
C GLU A 59 -17.79 -2.01 8.43
N LEU A 60 -16.82 -1.13 8.15
CA LEU A 60 -16.27 -0.93 6.81
C LEU A 60 -15.53 -2.17 6.31
N GLU A 61 -14.72 -2.80 7.15
CA GLU A 61 -14.00 -4.05 6.81
C GLU A 61 -14.98 -5.19 6.50
N ASN A 62 -16.05 -5.34 7.29
CA ASN A 62 -17.08 -6.34 7.02
C ASN A 62 -17.85 -6.09 5.72
N LYS A 63 -17.89 -4.83 5.25
CA LYS A 63 -18.56 -4.43 4.01
C LYS A 63 -17.63 -4.39 2.79
N ARG A 64 -16.33 -4.70 2.95
CA ARG A 64 -15.32 -4.60 1.88
C ARG A 64 -15.66 -5.41 0.63
N ASP A 65 -16.26 -6.59 0.78
CA ASP A 65 -16.62 -7.46 -0.35
C ASP A 65 -18.01 -7.11 -0.93
N SER A 66 -18.79 -6.30 -0.21
CA SER A 66 -20.14 -5.86 -0.59
C SER A 66 -20.17 -4.46 -1.19
N CYS A 67 -19.06 -3.71 -1.15
CA CYS A 67 -18.99 -2.35 -1.69
C CYS A 67 -18.92 -2.37 -3.23
N VAL A 68 -20.06 -2.69 -3.84
CA VAL A 68 -20.35 -2.49 -5.27
C VAL A 68 -20.96 -1.09 -5.49
N SER A 69 -21.17 -0.32 -4.42
CA SER A 69 -21.79 1.01 -4.50
C SER A 69 -20.82 2.07 -5.02
N ASN A 70 -21.18 2.73 -6.13
CA ASN A 70 -20.55 3.95 -6.67
C ASN A 70 -20.70 5.19 -5.75
N GLN A 71 -20.75 4.98 -4.43
CA GLN A 71 -20.93 6.02 -3.41
C GLN A 71 -19.81 5.93 -2.39
N SER A 72 -18.56 5.91 -2.87
CA SER A 72 -17.41 6.14 -1.99
C SER A 72 -17.36 7.62 -1.59
N THR A 73 -16.80 7.91 -0.41
CA THR A 73 -16.61 9.31 0.02
C THR A 73 -15.60 10.03 -0.87
N TYR A 74 -14.55 9.33 -1.29
CA TYR A 74 -13.53 9.82 -2.20
C TYR A 74 -13.38 8.91 -3.42
N SER A 75 -12.94 9.47 -4.55
CA SER A 75 -12.62 8.71 -5.76
C SER A 75 -11.34 7.89 -5.62
N ILE A 76 -10.40 8.37 -4.80
CA ILE A 76 -9.13 7.72 -4.43
C ILE A 76 -8.86 7.95 -2.93
N PRO A 77 -8.13 7.06 -2.23
CA PRO A 77 -7.69 7.30 -0.87
C PRO A 77 -6.91 8.61 -0.74
N LYS A 78 -7.26 9.43 0.26
CA LYS A 78 -6.56 10.69 0.53
C LYS A 78 -5.08 10.46 0.83
N GLU A 79 -4.73 9.33 1.44
CA GLU A 79 -3.36 8.95 1.77
C GLU A 79 -2.50 8.73 0.52
N ILE A 80 -3.05 8.05 -0.49
CA ILE A 80 -2.38 7.89 -1.80
C ILE A 80 -2.24 9.26 -2.47
N TRP A 81 -3.31 10.07 -2.44
CA TRP A 81 -3.30 11.40 -3.01
C TRP A 81 -2.20 12.28 -2.40
N PHE A 82 -2.09 12.38 -1.07
CA PHE A 82 -1.07 13.20 -0.41
C PHE A 82 0.36 12.80 -0.81
N LEU A 83 0.65 11.50 -0.84
CA LEU A 83 1.99 11.02 -1.21
C LEU A 83 2.31 11.28 -2.68
N VAL A 84 1.37 10.99 -3.58
CA VAL A 84 1.54 11.20 -5.02
C VAL A 84 1.64 12.70 -5.33
N ASP A 85 0.78 13.53 -4.76
CA ASP A 85 0.75 14.98 -4.96
C ASP A 85 2.07 15.63 -4.51
N HIS A 86 2.62 15.21 -3.37
CA HIS A 86 3.91 15.70 -2.90
C HIS A 86 5.07 15.33 -3.84
N ILE A 87 5.10 14.09 -4.35
CA ILE A 87 6.12 13.67 -5.33
C ILE A 87 5.91 14.41 -6.65
N TYR A 88 4.66 14.61 -7.07
CA TYR A 88 4.33 15.33 -8.30
C TYR A 88 4.80 16.79 -8.26
N LEU A 89 4.56 17.49 -7.15
CA LEU A 89 4.90 18.90 -7.00
C LEU A 89 6.41 19.15 -6.80
N HIS A 90 7.12 18.21 -6.17
CA HIS A 90 8.48 18.47 -5.69
C HIS A 90 9.53 17.43 -6.14
N GLY A 91 9.10 16.25 -6.56
CA GLY A 91 9.96 15.07 -6.71
C GLY A 91 10.08 14.50 -8.11
N LEU A 92 9.35 14.99 -9.12
CA LEU A 92 9.39 14.41 -10.48
C LEU A 92 10.78 14.43 -11.13
N LYS A 93 11.66 15.33 -10.69
CA LYS A 93 13.04 15.46 -11.19
C LYS A 93 14.08 14.92 -10.22
N GLU A 94 13.65 14.32 -9.10
CA GLU A 94 14.56 13.77 -8.09
C GLU A 94 15.36 12.60 -8.68
N PRO A 95 16.71 12.64 -8.65
CA PRO A 95 17.53 11.56 -9.19
C PRO A 95 17.28 10.23 -8.49
N ASN A 96 17.13 9.14 -9.24
CA ASN A 96 16.87 7.79 -8.71
C ASN A 96 15.53 7.68 -7.96
N LEU A 97 14.52 8.45 -8.37
CA LEU A 97 13.16 8.32 -7.86
C LEU A 97 12.69 6.86 -7.95
N PHE A 98 12.07 6.32 -6.88
CA PHE A 98 11.68 4.90 -6.73
C PHE A 98 12.79 3.84 -6.75
N GLU A 99 14.04 4.19 -7.08
CA GLU A 99 15.17 3.25 -7.06
C GLU A 99 15.99 3.37 -5.77
N GLN A 100 16.21 4.60 -5.32
CA GLN A 100 16.89 4.85 -4.06
C GLN A 100 15.89 4.72 -2.89
N PRO A 101 16.20 3.90 -1.86
CA PRO A 101 15.37 3.82 -0.66
C PRO A 101 15.45 5.11 0.15
N GLY A 102 14.35 5.44 0.81
CA GLY A 102 14.28 6.48 1.82
C GLY A 102 14.89 6.07 3.16
N PHE A 103 14.91 7.00 4.08
CA PHE A 103 15.34 6.74 5.44
C PHE A 103 14.20 6.12 6.24
N HIS A 104 14.44 4.96 6.85
CA HIS A 104 13.43 4.26 7.66
C HIS A 104 12.75 5.17 8.70
N SER A 105 13.52 6.03 9.38
CA SER A 105 12.96 6.98 10.36
C SER A 105 12.00 7.99 9.74
N GLU A 106 12.28 8.46 8.51
CA GLU A 106 11.41 9.38 7.78
C GLU A 106 10.14 8.67 7.31
N VAL A 107 10.25 7.43 6.81
CA VAL A 107 9.09 6.62 6.42
C VAL A 107 8.14 6.42 7.61
N LEU A 108 8.68 6.17 8.81
CA LEU A 108 7.87 6.08 10.03
C LEU A 108 7.18 7.41 10.37
N GLN A 109 7.87 8.53 10.21
CA GLN A 109 7.27 9.87 10.42
C GLN A 109 6.18 10.16 9.40
N ILE A 110 6.37 9.79 8.13
CA ILE A 110 5.36 9.95 7.07
C ILE A 110 4.14 9.09 7.35
N ARG A 111 4.32 7.84 7.79
CA ARG A 111 3.21 6.99 8.24
C ARG A 111 2.45 7.65 9.39
N ASP A 112 3.15 8.11 10.42
CA ASP A 112 2.52 8.71 11.59
C ASP A 112 1.80 10.03 11.22
N TRP A 113 2.34 10.79 10.26
CA TRP A 113 1.75 11.99 9.65
C TRP A 113 0.44 11.67 8.93
N LEU A 114 0.40 10.61 8.11
CA LEU A 114 -0.81 10.12 7.43
C LEU A 114 -1.87 9.63 8.43
N ASP A 115 -1.44 8.86 9.43
CA ASP A 115 -2.34 8.25 10.41
C ASP A 115 -3.05 9.29 11.30
N SER A 116 -2.36 10.40 11.57
CA SER A 116 -2.87 11.53 12.36
C SER A 116 -3.54 12.62 11.51
N GLY A 117 -3.31 12.63 10.19
CA GLY A 117 -3.82 13.65 9.28
C GLY A 117 -3.33 15.05 9.64
N SER A 118 -2.03 15.17 9.89
CA SER A 118 -1.41 16.46 10.21
C SER A 118 -1.62 17.48 9.07
N ILE A 119 -1.72 18.75 9.46
CA ILE A 119 -1.79 19.89 8.54
C ILE A 119 -0.42 20.47 8.21
N ASP A 120 0.63 20.01 8.90
CA ASP A 120 2.00 20.41 8.63
C ASP A 120 2.48 19.83 7.30
N PRO A 121 3.52 20.40 6.65
CA PRO A 121 4.11 19.80 5.47
C PRO A 121 4.54 18.33 5.69
N ILE A 122 4.45 17.51 4.64
CA ILE A 122 4.88 16.11 4.70
C ILE A 122 6.37 16.07 5.09
N PRO A 123 6.75 15.31 6.13
CA PRO A 123 8.13 15.23 6.57
C PRO A 123 8.97 14.34 5.66
N GLY A 124 10.29 14.49 5.73
CA GLY A 124 11.25 13.61 5.09
C GLY A 124 11.57 13.96 3.63
N SER A 125 12.52 13.22 3.07
CA SER A 125 12.97 13.37 1.69
C SER A 125 11.97 12.82 0.67
N ILE A 126 12.12 13.20 -0.60
CA ILE A 126 11.31 12.65 -1.72
C ILE A 126 11.45 11.12 -1.80
N HIS A 127 12.64 10.58 -1.56
CA HIS A 127 12.86 9.13 -1.51
C HIS A 127 12.05 8.45 -0.42
N SER A 128 11.94 9.05 0.77
CA SER A 128 11.13 8.53 1.87
C SER A 128 9.63 8.61 1.58
N VAL A 129 9.16 9.67 0.91
CA VAL A 129 7.77 9.79 0.47
C VAL A 129 7.45 8.76 -0.63
N ALA A 130 8.37 8.57 -1.58
CA ALA A 130 8.26 7.54 -2.62
C ALA A 130 8.22 6.14 -2.02
N GLU A 131 9.11 5.81 -1.09
CA GLU A 131 9.10 4.52 -0.40
C GLU A 131 7.83 4.33 0.45
N ALA A 132 7.36 5.37 1.15
CA ALA A 132 6.11 5.32 1.89
C ALA A 132 4.91 5.03 0.97
N LEU A 133 4.90 5.56 -0.26
CA LEU A 133 3.87 5.24 -1.26
C LEU A 133 3.93 3.77 -1.67
N LEU A 134 5.11 3.24 -1.96
CA LEU A 134 5.28 1.82 -2.31
C LEU A 134 4.80 0.93 -1.16
N LEU A 135 5.22 1.21 0.07
CA LEU A 135 4.82 0.45 1.26
C LEU A 135 3.32 0.55 1.55
N LEU A 136 2.70 1.72 1.34
CA LEU A 136 1.26 1.89 1.51
C LEU A 136 0.51 0.95 0.55
N LEU A 137 0.90 0.96 -0.73
CA LEU A 137 0.29 0.14 -1.78
C LEU A 137 0.58 -1.36 -1.59
N GLU A 138 1.79 -1.74 -1.18
CA GLU A 138 2.15 -3.14 -0.88
C GLU A 138 1.44 -3.68 0.35
N SER A 139 1.18 -2.82 1.34
CA SER A 139 0.52 -3.22 2.58
C SER A 139 -0.99 -3.37 2.46
N THR A 140 -1.61 -2.99 1.33
CA THR A 140 -3.07 -3.10 1.19
C THR A 140 -3.52 -4.54 1.36
N ALA A 141 -4.62 -4.74 2.11
CA ALA A 141 -5.13 -6.09 2.42
C ALA A 141 -5.47 -6.90 1.15
N ASP A 142 -5.91 -6.22 0.10
CA ASP A 142 -6.14 -6.79 -1.22
C ASP A 142 -5.43 -5.92 -2.28
N PRO A 143 -4.66 -6.51 -3.20
CA PRO A 143 -3.94 -5.77 -4.23
C PRO A 143 -4.91 -5.00 -5.13
N ILE A 144 -4.45 -3.91 -5.77
CA ILE A 144 -5.29 -3.05 -6.61
C ILE A 144 -6.07 -3.86 -7.66
N ILE A 145 -5.39 -4.80 -8.32
CA ILE A 145 -6.01 -5.81 -9.18
C ILE A 145 -6.39 -7.02 -8.31
N PRO A 146 -7.68 -7.31 -8.10
CA PRO A 146 -8.13 -8.45 -7.32
C PRO A 146 -7.50 -9.79 -7.76
N TYR A 147 -7.18 -10.66 -6.79
CA TYR A 147 -6.54 -11.96 -7.04
C TYR A 147 -7.31 -12.83 -8.07
N ASN A 148 -8.64 -12.77 -8.08
CA ASN A 148 -9.47 -13.52 -9.03
C ASN A 148 -9.29 -13.07 -10.50
N LEU A 149 -8.76 -11.86 -10.75
CA LEU A 149 -8.53 -11.33 -12.09
C LEU A 149 -7.08 -11.52 -12.58
N GLN A 150 -6.15 -11.96 -11.75
CA GLN A 150 -4.73 -12.11 -12.12
C GLN A 150 -4.53 -13.05 -13.32
N SER A 151 -5.15 -14.22 -13.30
CA SER A 151 -5.03 -15.21 -14.39
C SER A 151 -5.61 -14.69 -15.72
N VAL A 152 -6.59 -13.80 -15.66
CA VAL A 152 -7.17 -13.13 -16.83
C VAL A 152 -6.21 -12.05 -17.34
N CYS A 153 -5.64 -11.25 -16.43
CA CYS A 153 -4.64 -10.23 -16.77
C CYS A 153 -3.42 -10.83 -17.46
N LEU A 154 -2.89 -11.95 -16.96
CA LEU A 154 -1.73 -12.62 -17.57
C LEU A 154 -2.02 -13.09 -18.99
N ARG A 155 -3.21 -13.68 -19.23
CA ARG A 155 -3.63 -14.13 -20.57
C ARG A 155 -3.86 -12.95 -21.53
N ALA A 156 -4.38 -11.84 -21.01
CA ALA A 156 -4.65 -10.63 -21.79
C ALA A 156 -3.41 -9.74 -21.98
N SER A 157 -2.30 -10.00 -21.28
CA SER A 157 -1.14 -9.09 -21.17
C SER A 157 -0.56 -8.60 -22.50
N ALA A 158 -0.61 -9.42 -23.54
CA ALA A 158 -0.14 -9.08 -24.89
C ALA A 158 -1.17 -8.28 -25.73
N ASN A 159 -2.39 -8.08 -25.23
CA ASN A 159 -3.49 -7.43 -25.93
C ASN A 159 -4.03 -6.23 -25.14
N TYR A 160 -3.65 -5.04 -25.59
CA TYR A 160 -4.07 -3.79 -24.98
C TYR A 160 -5.60 -3.63 -24.81
N LEU A 161 -6.39 -4.02 -25.82
CA LEU A 161 -7.85 -3.88 -25.75
C LEU A 161 -8.46 -4.77 -24.65
N GLN A 162 -7.93 -5.99 -24.50
CA GLN A 162 -8.35 -6.89 -23.44
C GLN A 162 -7.91 -6.38 -22.06
N CYS A 163 -6.67 -5.92 -21.91
CA CYS A 163 -6.21 -5.28 -20.68
C CYS A 163 -7.11 -4.09 -20.29
N LYS A 164 -7.42 -3.22 -21.25
CA LYS A 164 -8.31 -2.08 -21.04
C LYS A 164 -9.70 -2.52 -20.57
N GLN A 165 -10.27 -3.56 -21.17
CA GLN A 165 -11.57 -4.07 -20.76
C GLN A 165 -11.56 -4.57 -19.31
N ILE A 166 -10.53 -5.31 -18.90
CA ILE A 166 -10.39 -5.79 -17.52
C ILE A 166 -10.37 -4.62 -16.52
N ILE A 167 -9.60 -3.57 -16.81
CA ILE A 167 -9.54 -2.37 -15.96
C ILE A 167 -10.90 -1.67 -15.91
N MET A 168 -11.65 -1.65 -17.01
CA MET A 168 -12.98 -1.04 -17.05
C MET A 168 -14.04 -1.81 -16.26
N GLU A 169 -13.85 -3.10 -16.06
CA GLU A 169 -14.72 -3.97 -15.25
C GLU A 169 -14.41 -3.91 -13.75
N LEU A 170 -13.31 -3.27 -13.34
CA LEU A 170 -12.99 -3.07 -11.93
C LEU A 170 -14.02 -2.14 -11.24
N PRO A 171 -14.25 -2.34 -9.92
CA PRO A 171 -14.98 -1.37 -9.11
C PRO A 171 -14.41 0.05 -9.29
N GLU A 172 -15.29 1.05 -9.28
CA GLU A 172 -14.95 2.43 -9.66
C GLU A 172 -13.74 2.98 -8.90
N PHE A 173 -13.68 2.79 -7.59
CA PHE A 173 -12.57 3.23 -6.74
C PHE A 173 -11.23 2.54 -7.09
N ARG A 174 -11.23 1.23 -7.36
CA ARG A 174 -10.01 0.49 -7.78
C ARG A 174 -9.53 0.95 -9.14
N LYS A 175 -10.46 1.12 -10.08
CA LYS A 175 -10.19 1.65 -11.41
C LYS A 175 -9.59 3.06 -11.32
N ASN A 176 -10.17 3.93 -10.49
CA ASN A 176 -9.68 5.30 -10.30
C ASN A 176 -8.26 5.30 -9.72
N VAL A 177 -7.98 4.50 -8.69
CA VAL A 177 -6.62 4.38 -8.12
C VAL A 177 -5.63 3.87 -9.17
N PHE A 178 -6.00 2.82 -9.93
CA PHE A 178 -5.14 2.28 -10.98
C PHE A 178 -4.81 3.33 -12.04
N LEU A 179 -5.83 4.01 -12.58
CA LEU A 179 -5.64 5.03 -13.61
C LEU A 179 -4.85 6.23 -13.10
N TYR A 180 -5.15 6.70 -11.88
CA TYR A 180 -4.44 7.81 -11.25
C TYR A 180 -2.94 7.51 -11.08
N LEU A 181 -2.59 6.31 -10.62
CA LEU A 181 -1.19 5.89 -10.50
C LEU A 181 -0.55 5.74 -11.89
N CYS A 182 -1.24 5.18 -12.89
CA CYS A 182 -0.72 5.12 -14.25
C CYS A 182 -0.43 6.49 -14.85
N GLU A 183 -1.30 7.49 -14.66
CA GLU A 183 -1.10 8.86 -15.12
C GLU A 183 0.10 9.51 -14.42
N PHE A 184 0.20 9.37 -13.10
CA PHE A 184 1.36 9.84 -12.35
C PHE A 184 2.69 9.22 -12.84
N LEU A 185 2.71 7.90 -13.08
CA LEU A 185 3.91 7.22 -13.59
C LEU A 185 4.26 7.66 -15.01
N GLN A 186 3.26 7.92 -15.85
CA GLN A 186 3.50 8.48 -17.19
C GLN A 186 4.11 9.87 -17.13
N GLU A 187 3.68 10.71 -16.19
CA GLU A 187 4.29 12.03 -15.97
C GLU A 187 5.74 11.90 -15.48
N ALA A 188 6.00 11.00 -14.52
CA ALA A 188 7.36 10.75 -14.03
C ALA A 188 8.31 10.32 -15.17
N LEU A 189 7.82 9.55 -16.16
CA LEU A 189 8.60 9.16 -17.33
C LEU A 189 8.95 10.33 -18.27
N GLN A 190 8.15 11.41 -18.28
CA GLN A 190 8.49 12.63 -19.04
C GLN A 190 9.75 13.32 -18.50
N HIS A 191 10.11 13.05 -17.25
CA HIS A 191 11.30 13.56 -16.57
C HIS A 191 12.43 12.52 -16.45
N SER A 192 12.36 11.42 -17.21
CA SER A 192 13.36 10.33 -17.22
C SER A 192 14.82 10.77 -17.36
N ALA A 193 15.07 11.85 -18.11
CA ALA A 193 16.41 12.42 -18.27
C ALA A 193 17.02 12.98 -16.97
N GLU A 194 16.18 13.41 -16.02
CA GLU A 194 16.60 14.00 -14.74
C GLU A 194 16.50 12.98 -13.60
N ASN A 195 15.38 12.24 -13.52
CA ASN A 195 15.11 11.31 -12.43
C ASN A 195 15.69 9.89 -12.65
N GLY A 196 16.12 9.57 -13.87
CA GLY A 196 16.71 8.27 -14.22
C GLY A 196 15.72 7.13 -14.44
N LEU A 197 14.40 7.38 -14.37
CA LEU A 197 13.38 6.36 -14.52
C LEU A 197 13.24 5.85 -15.96
N ASP A 198 12.97 4.56 -16.10
CA ASP A 198 12.55 3.95 -17.35
C ASP A 198 11.28 3.10 -17.19
N SER A 199 10.62 2.82 -18.32
CA SER A 199 9.36 2.07 -18.37
C SER A 199 9.50 0.65 -17.83
N LYS A 200 10.67 0.01 -17.99
CA LYS A 200 10.93 -1.35 -17.51
C LYS A 200 11.04 -1.37 -15.98
N THR A 201 11.75 -0.42 -15.39
CA THR A 201 11.85 -0.28 -13.92
C THR A 201 10.47 -0.06 -13.31
N LEU A 202 9.72 0.93 -13.80
CA LEU A 202 8.40 1.24 -13.26
C LEU A 202 7.40 0.10 -13.46
N SER A 203 7.36 -0.52 -14.64
CA SER A 203 6.45 -1.65 -14.89
C SER A 203 6.79 -2.88 -14.04
N THR A 204 8.07 -3.12 -13.75
CA THR A 204 8.48 -4.21 -12.86
C THR A 204 8.05 -3.93 -11.42
N LEU A 205 8.32 -2.72 -10.92
CA LEU A 205 8.00 -2.31 -9.56
C LEU A 205 6.49 -2.23 -9.33
N PHE A 206 5.79 -1.37 -10.08
CA PHE A 206 4.35 -1.16 -9.90
C PHE A 206 3.52 -2.33 -10.43
N GLY A 207 3.99 -3.09 -11.42
CA GLY A 207 3.30 -4.30 -11.87
C GLY A 207 3.22 -5.38 -10.77
N ALA A 208 4.29 -5.53 -10.00
CA ALA A 208 4.34 -6.40 -8.82
C ALA A 208 3.34 -5.94 -7.76
N ILE A 209 3.34 -4.65 -7.43
CA ILE A 209 2.43 -4.03 -6.46
C ILE A 209 0.96 -4.16 -6.89
N PHE A 210 0.62 -3.79 -8.12
CA PHE A 210 -0.75 -3.85 -8.63
C PHE A 210 -1.30 -5.26 -8.66
N SER A 211 -0.44 -6.24 -8.94
CA SER A 211 -0.81 -7.65 -8.96
C SER A 211 -0.72 -8.29 -7.57
N GLY A 212 -0.11 -7.65 -6.56
CA GLY A 212 0.18 -8.29 -5.27
C GLY A 212 1.13 -9.49 -5.39
N ILE A 213 1.94 -9.54 -6.45
CA ILE A 213 2.97 -10.56 -6.64
C ILE A 213 4.23 -9.99 -6.02
N ILE A 214 4.53 -10.36 -4.78
CA ILE A 214 5.83 -10.05 -4.19
C ILE A 214 6.87 -10.83 -5.00
N PRO A 215 7.84 -10.17 -5.65
CA PRO A 215 8.94 -10.87 -6.29
C PRO A 215 9.67 -11.62 -5.18
N THR A 216 9.56 -12.94 -5.16
CA THR A 216 10.34 -13.75 -4.23
C THR A 216 11.81 -13.45 -4.54
N LYS A 217 12.51 -12.78 -3.62
CA LYS A 217 13.97 -12.67 -3.69
C LYS A 217 14.49 -14.10 -3.82
N HIS A 218 15.04 -14.44 -4.98
CA HIS A 218 15.72 -15.71 -5.20
C HIS A 218 16.76 -15.89 -4.09
N LYS A 219 16.47 -16.75 -3.11
CA LYS A 219 17.50 -17.34 -2.27
C LYS A 219 18.30 -18.26 -3.19
N ASN A 220 19.39 -17.73 -3.75
CA ASN A 220 20.47 -18.57 -4.23
C ASN A 220 21.05 -19.30 -3.02
N HIS A 221 20.48 -20.47 -2.69
CA HIS A 221 21.23 -21.48 -1.99
C HIS A 221 22.21 -22.07 -3.01
N SER A 222 23.39 -21.45 -3.07
CA SER A 222 24.59 -22.10 -3.56
C SER A 222 24.81 -23.33 -2.67
N GLN A 223 24.74 -24.49 -3.28
CA GLN A 223 25.31 -25.71 -2.73
C GLN A 223 26.83 -25.53 -2.67
N GLU A 224 27.40 -25.63 -1.47
CA GLU A 224 28.74 -26.17 -1.22
C GLU A 224 28.67 -27.04 0.03
#